data_AF-A0A7Y5RVK3-F1
#
_entry.id   AF-A0A7Y5RVK3-F1
#
_cell.length_a   1.000
_cell.length_b   1.000
_cell.length_c   1.000
_cell.angle_alpha   90.00
_cell.angle_beta   90.00
_cell.angle_gamma   90.00
#
_symmetry.space_group_name_H-M   'P 1'
#
loop_
_entity.id
_entity.type
_entity.pdbx_description
1 polymer ?
#
loop_
_entity_poly.entity_id
_entity_poly.type
_entity_poly.pdbx_seq_one_letter_code
_entity_poly.pdbx_strand_id
1 'polypeptide(L)'
;MPAPKHALAAALTAALAGACGGEEEAPAACEAPSCPVEVTGIDLMTPEVGFTSQVLPLFRRSCGLSSTCHGSPTSSAADLYLGPKKSDTTTVVDAKQLVASLVNVPSKTAPASSLVKPADPAQSFLMLKVDGCQNAAGLACTPQPKAKSGTPCGDRMPQSSGALCADDRDLIRRWIAQGAPSD
;
A
#
# COMPACT_ATOMS: atom_id res chain seq x y z
N MET A 1 26.84 67.92 -19.55
CA MET A 1 25.50 67.34 -19.32
C MET A 1 25.56 65.86 -19.72
N PRO A 2 25.16 64.93 -18.84
CA PRO A 2 25.42 63.50 -18.98
C PRO A 2 24.40 62.80 -19.89
N ALA A 3 24.87 61.81 -20.67
CA ALA A 3 24.01 60.86 -21.38
C ALA A 3 23.72 59.62 -20.48
N PRO A 4 22.48 59.09 -20.45
CA PRO A 4 22.11 57.87 -19.73
C PRO A 4 22.50 56.63 -20.57
N LYS A 5 23.16 55.61 -19.99
CA LYS A 5 22.67 54.48 -19.17
C LYS A 5 21.93 53.38 -19.97
N HIS A 6 22.63 52.24 -19.96
CA HIS A 6 22.39 50.87 -20.41
C HIS A 6 20.97 50.28 -20.40
N ALA A 7 20.74 49.35 -21.34
CA ALA A 7 20.11 48.04 -21.12
C ALA A 7 20.63 47.08 -22.23
N LEU A 8 21.44 46.05 -21.94
CA LEU A 8 21.09 44.69 -21.47
C LEU A 8 19.94 44.05 -22.26
N ALA A 9 19.97 42.79 -22.69
CA ALA A 9 20.97 41.76 -22.94
C ALA A 9 20.22 40.64 -23.67
N ALA A 10 20.94 39.87 -24.48
CA ALA A 10 20.41 38.88 -25.41
C ALA A 10 19.64 37.72 -24.77
N ALA A 11 18.56 37.31 -25.44
CA ALA A 11 17.90 36.04 -25.24
C ALA A 11 18.68 34.92 -25.94
N LEU A 12 18.90 33.80 -25.24
CA LEU A 12 19.14 32.51 -25.89
C LEU A 12 18.80 31.38 -24.90
N THR A 13 17.57 30.86 -24.99
CA THR A 13 17.18 29.59 -24.38
C THR A 13 17.59 28.46 -25.32
N ALA A 14 18.62 27.70 -24.93
CA ALA A 14 18.98 26.44 -25.57
C ALA A 14 18.49 25.28 -24.69
N ALA A 15 17.52 24.52 -25.20
CA ALA A 15 17.14 23.23 -24.67
C ALA A 15 18.17 22.18 -25.10
N LEU A 16 18.62 21.34 -24.16
CA LEU A 16 19.30 20.08 -24.44
C LEU A 16 18.74 19.01 -23.50
N ALA A 17 18.12 18.02 -24.13
CA ALA A 17 17.70 16.77 -23.53
C ALA A 17 18.91 15.86 -23.27
N GLY A 18 18.79 15.01 -22.25
CA GLY A 18 19.53 13.74 -22.17
C GLY A 18 20.37 13.57 -20.90
N ALA A 19 19.84 12.80 -19.95
CA ALA A 19 20.57 11.70 -19.30
C ALA A 19 19.60 10.90 -18.40
N CYS A 20 19.43 9.61 -18.71
CA CYS A 20 18.81 8.63 -17.84
C CYS A 20 19.53 8.59 -16.48
N GLY A 21 18.92 9.18 -15.45
CA GLY A 21 19.20 8.87 -14.06
C GLY A 21 18.12 7.92 -13.57
N GLY A 22 18.37 6.61 -13.63
CA GLY A 22 17.55 5.61 -12.97
C GLY A 22 17.78 5.66 -11.47
N GLU A 23 17.27 6.68 -10.82
CA GLU A 23 17.01 6.64 -9.39
C GLU A 23 15.60 6.06 -9.31
N GLU A 24 15.46 4.83 -8.80
CA GLU A 24 14.15 4.24 -8.50
C GLU A 24 13.58 5.05 -7.33
N GLU A 25 13.12 6.26 -7.65
CA GLU A 25 12.43 7.18 -6.77
C GLU A 25 11.21 6.42 -6.25
N ALA A 26 11.12 6.27 -4.94
CA ALA A 26 9.94 5.67 -4.34
C ALA A 26 8.74 6.44 -4.89
N PRO A 27 7.72 5.77 -5.47
CA PRO A 27 6.63 6.46 -6.12
C PRO A 27 6.04 7.48 -5.14
N ALA A 28 5.87 8.71 -5.62
CA ALA A 28 5.32 9.79 -4.81
C ALA A 28 4.03 9.30 -4.15
N ALA A 29 3.91 9.60 -2.85
CA ALA A 29 2.71 9.33 -2.09
C ALA A 29 1.47 9.86 -2.82
N CYS A 30 0.47 9.01 -2.99
CA CYS A 30 -0.81 9.40 -3.59
C CYS A 30 -1.80 9.88 -2.52
N GLU A 31 -2.91 10.46 -2.98
CA GLU A 31 -4.01 10.89 -2.11
C GLU A 31 -4.84 9.68 -1.63
N ALA A 32 -5.22 9.72 -0.34
CA ALA A 32 -6.12 8.72 0.24
C ALA A 32 -7.55 8.93 -0.29
N PRO A 33 -8.35 7.87 -0.46
CA PRO A 33 -9.75 8.01 -0.87
C PRO A 33 -10.60 8.59 0.27
N SER A 34 -11.78 9.10 -0.05
CA SER A 34 -12.83 9.31 0.94
C SER A 34 -13.49 7.98 1.33
N CYS A 35 -14.07 7.94 2.53
CA CYS A 35 -14.76 6.76 3.06
C CYS A 35 -16.29 6.96 3.07
N PRO A 36 -17.10 5.97 2.65
CA PRO A 36 -16.70 4.68 2.10
C PRO A 36 -16.05 4.80 0.71
N VAL A 37 -15.21 3.83 0.37
CA VAL A 37 -14.58 3.80 -0.96
C VAL A 37 -15.56 3.25 -1.98
N GLU A 38 -15.94 4.08 -2.93
CA GLU A 38 -16.74 3.68 -4.08
C GLU A 38 -15.84 3.04 -5.14
N VAL A 39 -16.02 1.74 -5.38
CA VAL A 39 -15.28 0.98 -6.40
C VAL A 39 -16.13 0.84 -7.66
N THR A 40 -16.62 1.97 -8.17
CA THR A 40 -17.45 2.00 -9.38
C THR A 40 -16.60 2.17 -10.63
N GLY A 41 -16.88 1.39 -11.68
CA GLY A 41 -16.22 1.54 -12.99
C GLY A 41 -14.88 0.82 -13.14
N ILE A 42 -14.50 0.00 -12.17
CA ILE A 42 -13.32 -0.88 -12.23
C ILE A 42 -13.81 -2.32 -12.33
N ASP A 43 -13.33 -3.07 -13.32
CA ASP A 43 -13.50 -4.51 -13.33
C ASP A 43 -12.54 -5.15 -12.33
N LEU A 44 -13.09 -5.76 -11.29
CA LEU A 44 -12.31 -6.43 -10.25
C LEU A 44 -11.93 -7.87 -10.63
N MET A 45 -12.54 -8.42 -11.67
CA MET A 45 -12.28 -9.78 -12.16
C MET A 45 -11.30 -9.80 -13.33
N THR A 46 -10.93 -8.63 -13.88
CA THR A 46 -9.92 -8.53 -14.94
C THR A 46 -8.92 -7.37 -14.71
N PRO A 47 -7.64 -7.55 -15.09
CA PRO A 47 -7.00 -8.81 -15.47
C PRO A 47 -6.90 -9.78 -14.28
N GLU A 48 -6.57 -11.05 -14.56
CA GLU A 48 -6.21 -12.02 -13.52
C GLU A 48 -5.00 -11.51 -12.73
N VAL A 49 -5.02 -11.67 -11.41
CA VAL A 49 -3.98 -11.21 -10.51
C VAL A 49 -3.26 -12.37 -9.85
N GLY A 50 -1.96 -12.46 -10.10
CA GLY A 50 -1.07 -13.40 -9.44
C GLY A 50 -0.50 -12.85 -8.13
N PHE A 51 -0.56 -13.64 -7.07
CA PHE A 51 -0.01 -13.28 -5.76
C PHE A 51 1.51 -13.18 -5.81
N THR A 52 2.22 -14.24 -6.22
CA THR A 52 3.69 -14.22 -6.23
C THR A 52 4.26 -13.19 -7.21
N SER A 53 3.61 -12.99 -8.36
CA SER A 53 4.10 -12.13 -9.43
C SER A 53 3.75 -10.65 -9.25
N GLN A 54 2.63 -10.32 -8.60
CA GLN A 54 2.13 -8.93 -8.53
C GLN A 54 1.89 -8.45 -7.09
N VAL A 55 1.13 -9.21 -6.28
CA VAL A 55 0.72 -8.75 -4.94
C VAL A 55 1.87 -8.81 -3.93
N LEU A 56 2.62 -9.91 -3.91
CA LEU A 56 3.75 -10.07 -3.00
C LEU A 56 4.82 -9.00 -3.25
N PRO A 57 5.25 -8.68 -4.49
CA PRO A 57 6.14 -7.56 -4.74
C PRO A 57 5.63 -6.22 -4.21
N LEU A 58 4.32 -5.94 -4.33
CA LEU A 58 3.69 -4.74 -3.77
C LEU A 58 3.75 -4.75 -2.24
N PHE A 59 3.37 -5.86 -1.60
CA PHE A 59 3.44 -6.00 -0.15
C PHE A 59 4.87 -5.81 0.36
N ARG A 60 5.86 -6.39 -0.30
CA ARG A 60 7.28 -6.26 0.08
C ARG A 60 7.85 -4.86 -0.14
N ARG A 61 7.33 -4.13 -1.13
CA ARG A 61 7.74 -2.75 -1.46
C ARG A 61 7.10 -1.72 -0.53
N SER A 62 5.88 -1.96 -0.07
CA SER A 62 5.09 -0.92 0.61
C SER A 62 4.71 -1.25 2.05
N CYS A 63 4.63 -2.54 2.41
CA CYS A 63 4.21 -2.98 3.73
C CYS A 63 5.39 -3.63 4.46
N GLY A 64 5.99 -4.69 3.93
CA GLY A 64 7.09 -5.46 4.51
C GLY A 64 8.45 -4.75 4.67
N LEU A 65 8.46 -3.43 4.85
CA LEU A 65 9.63 -2.55 4.80
C LEU A 65 10.72 -2.88 5.84
N SER A 66 10.32 -3.46 6.97
CA SER A 66 11.21 -3.80 8.08
C SER A 66 10.60 -4.91 8.93
N SER A 67 11.39 -5.45 9.87
CA SER A 67 10.91 -6.41 10.85
C SER A 67 9.76 -5.87 11.71
N THR A 68 9.66 -4.55 11.90
CA THR A 68 8.58 -3.92 12.67
C THR A 68 7.36 -3.58 11.83
N CYS A 69 7.50 -3.46 10.50
CA CYS A 69 6.48 -2.95 9.59
C CYS A 69 5.69 -4.02 8.82
N HIS A 70 5.69 -5.30 9.20
CA HIS A 70 5.11 -6.46 8.45
C HIS A 70 6.14 -7.32 7.68
N GLY A 71 7.43 -7.04 7.85
CA GLY A 71 8.53 -7.76 7.18
C GLY A 71 9.08 -8.97 7.92
N SER A 72 8.56 -9.30 9.11
CA SER A 72 9.03 -10.42 9.95
C SER A 72 7.87 -11.30 10.43
N PRO A 73 7.98 -12.63 10.40
CA PRO A 73 6.95 -13.52 10.94
C PRO A 73 6.81 -13.43 12.47
N THR A 74 7.80 -12.89 13.20
CA THR A 74 7.84 -12.94 14.67
C THR A 74 7.83 -11.58 15.36
N SER A 75 8.08 -10.49 14.64
CA SER A 75 8.26 -9.16 15.25
C SER A 75 7.46 -8.05 14.57
N SER A 76 6.65 -8.39 13.57
CA SER A 76 5.82 -7.43 12.86
C SER A 76 4.72 -6.86 13.74
N ALA A 77 4.36 -5.60 13.48
CA ALA A 77 3.20 -4.99 14.12
C ALA A 77 1.91 -5.82 13.88
N ALA A 78 1.06 -5.86 14.91
CA ALA A 78 -0.17 -6.65 14.93
C ALA A 78 0.02 -8.15 14.62
N ASP A 79 1.24 -8.67 14.76
CA ASP A 79 1.65 -10.03 14.39
C ASP A 79 1.22 -10.41 12.96
N LEU A 80 1.22 -9.43 12.07
CA LEU A 80 0.86 -9.60 10.67
C LEU A 80 2.14 -9.59 9.81
N TYR A 81 2.37 -10.67 9.08
CA TYR A 81 3.47 -10.79 8.13
C TYR A 81 2.95 -10.67 6.71
N LEU A 82 3.61 -9.84 5.88
CA LEU A 82 3.25 -9.59 4.47
C LEU A 82 4.44 -9.84 3.52
N GLY A 83 5.45 -10.56 3.98
CA GLY A 83 6.70 -10.80 3.24
C GLY A 83 7.82 -9.85 3.64
N PRO A 84 9.09 -10.23 3.43
CA PRO A 84 10.24 -9.43 3.81
C PRO A 84 10.42 -8.27 2.84
N LYS A 85 11.19 -7.24 3.22
CA LYS A 85 11.45 -6.08 2.34
C LYS A 85 11.93 -6.54 0.95
N LYS A 86 11.59 -5.77 -0.10
CA LYS A 86 11.95 -6.10 -1.49
C LYS A 86 13.45 -6.41 -1.68
N SER A 87 14.34 -5.72 -0.95
CA SER A 87 15.80 -5.92 -1.03
C SER A 87 16.31 -7.17 -0.31
N ASP A 88 15.48 -7.88 0.48
CA ASP A 88 15.85 -9.17 1.04
C ASP A 88 15.66 -10.27 -0.03
N THR A 89 16.77 -10.74 -0.58
CA THR A 89 16.80 -11.84 -1.55
C THR A 89 17.14 -13.18 -0.91
N THR A 90 17.30 -13.23 0.41
CA THR A 90 17.74 -14.42 1.16
C THR A 90 16.57 -15.17 1.79
N THR A 91 15.51 -14.46 2.17
CA THR A 91 14.30 -15.05 2.73
C THR A 91 13.41 -15.61 1.62
N VAL A 92 13.23 -16.92 1.60
CA VAL A 92 12.25 -17.59 0.74
C VAL A 92 10.85 -17.41 1.35
N VAL A 93 9.91 -16.93 0.54
CA VAL A 93 8.50 -16.76 0.94
C VAL A 93 7.70 -17.93 0.38
N ASP A 94 7.07 -18.71 1.26
CA ASP A 94 6.02 -19.64 0.86
C ASP A 94 4.73 -18.86 0.62
N ALA A 95 4.41 -18.63 -0.65
CA ALA A 95 3.22 -17.89 -1.07
C ALA A 95 1.92 -18.51 -0.56
N LYS A 96 1.81 -19.85 -0.57
CA LYS A 96 0.60 -20.55 -0.12
C LYS A 96 0.42 -20.39 1.38
N GLN A 97 1.48 -20.57 2.15
CA GLN A 97 1.42 -20.38 3.59
C GLN A 97 1.12 -18.92 3.96
N LEU A 98 1.72 -17.96 3.24
CA LEU A 98 1.48 -16.55 3.47
C LEU A 98 0.01 -16.19 3.20
N VAL A 99 -0.54 -16.56 2.04
CA VAL A 99 -1.95 -16.30 1.71
C VAL A 99 -2.89 -17.00 2.70
N ALA A 100 -2.60 -18.25 3.09
CA ALA A 100 -3.38 -18.97 4.08
C ALA A 100 -3.38 -18.28 5.46
N SER A 101 -2.34 -17.53 5.80
CA SER A 101 -2.27 -16.74 7.04
C SER A 101 -3.07 -15.43 6.99
N LEU A 102 -3.58 -15.05 5.81
CA LEU A 102 -4.33 -13.81 5.58
C LEU A 102 -5.82 -14.08 5.32
N VAL A 103 -6.10 -15.09 4.49
CA VAL A 103 -7.43 -15.38 3.97
C VAL A 103 -8.30 -16.06 5.03
N ASN A 104 -9.47 -15.48 5.30
CA ASN A 104 -10.41 -15.93 6.34
C ASN A 104 -9.83 -15.98 7.77
N VAL A 105 -8.68 -15.34 8.00
CA VAL A 105 -8.07 -15.23 9.32
C VAL A 105 -8.60 -13.96 10.01
N PRO A 106 -9.12 -14.04 11.25
CA PRO A 106 -9.55 -12.85 11.99
C PRO A 106 -8.41 -11.84 12.19
N SER A 107 -8.72 -10.55 12.04
CA SER A 107 -7.78 -9.48 12.35
C SER A 107 -7.55 -9.38 13.86
N LYS A 108 -6.29 -9.28 14.30
CA LYS A 108 -5.99 -8.98 15.71
C LYS A 108 -6.49 -7.60 16.16
N THR A 109 -6.59 -6.65 15.23
CA THR A 109 -7.09 -5.30 15.53
C THR A 109 -8.60 -5.23 15.51
N ALA A 110 -9.27 -6.01 14.65
CA ALA A 110 -10.73 -6.06 14.55
C ALA A 110 -11.19 -7.53 14.47
N PRO A 111 -11.28 -8.26 15.59
CA PRO A 111 -11.49 -9.72 15.59
C PRO A 111 -12.77 -10.21 14.91
N ALA A 112 -13.77 -9.34 14.75
CA ALA A 112 -15.00 -9.66 14.02
C ALA A 112 -14.87 -9.54 12.48
N SER A 113 -13.72 -9.06 11.98
CA SER A 113 -13.44 -8.90 10.55
C SER A 113 -12.25 -9.77 10.13
N SER A 114 -12.33 -10.38 8.96
CA SER A 114 -11.20 -11.11 8.37
C SER A 114 -10.13 -10.14 7.86
N LEU A 115 -8.86 -10.50 8.00
CA LEU A 115 -7.74 -9.79 7.38
C LEU A 115 -7.98 -9.66 5.88
N VAL A 116 -8.23 -10.79 5.22
CA VAL A 116 -8.74 -10.86 3.84
C VAL A 116 -10.00 -11.72 3.84
N LYS A 117 -11.11 -11.13 3.37
CA LYS A 117 -12.37 -11.82 3.09
C LYS A 117 -12.43 -12.08 1.58
N PRO A 118 -12.29 -13.33 1.11
CA PRO A 118 -12.35 -13.66 -0.31
C PRO A 118 -13.60 -13.11 -0.98
N ALA A 119 -13.44 -12.66 -2.23
CA ALA A 119 -14.48 -12.05 -3.05
C ALA A 119 -15.05 -10.71 -2.54
N ASP A 120 -14.59 -10.20 -1.39
CA ASP A 120 -15.16 -9.01 -0.76
C ASP A 120 -14.05 -8.07 -0.23
N PRO A 121 -13.47 -7.23 -1.11
CA PRO A 121 -12.45 -6.27 -0.71
C PRO A 121 -13.00 -5.22 0.28
N ALA A 122 -14.26 -4.81 0.16
CA ALA A 122 -14.85 -3.77 1.01
C ALA A 122 -14.99 -4.20 2.48
N GLN A 123 -15.11 -5.51 2.74
CA GLN A 123 -15.19 -6.08 4.08
C GLN A 123 -13.88 -6.73 4.57
N SER A 124 -12.81 -6.60 3.78
CA SER A 124 -11.47 -7.07 4.16
C SER A 124 -10.75 -6.03 5.01
N PHE A 125 -10.36 -6.39 6.24
CA PHE A 125 -9.69 -5.45 7.15
C PHE A 125 -8.39 -4.90 6.56
N LEU A 126 -7.62 -5.73 5.83
CA LEU A 126 -6.44 -5.30 5.11
C LEU A 126 -6.76 -4.11 4.19
N MET A 127 -7.82 -4.22 3.38
CA MET A 127 -8.18 -3.18 2.42
C MET A 127 -8.71 -1.92 3.11
N LEU A 128 -9.51 -2.08 4.17
CA LEU A 128 -9.96 -0.94 4.99
C LEU A 128 -8.77 -0.16 5.56
N LYS A 129 -7.70 -0.85 5.98
CA LYS A 129 -6.47 -0.21 6.46
C LYS A 129 -5.69 0.45 5.33
N VAL A 130 -5.62 -0.17 4.15
CA VAL A 130 -4.96 0.41 2.97
C VAL A 130 -5.66 1.71 2.52
N ASP A 131 -7.00 1.72 2.55
CA ASP A 131 -7.80 2.88 2.18
C ASP A 131 -7.91 3.94 3.29
N GLY A 132 -7.62 3.58 4.54
CA GLY A 132 -7.78 4.49 5.67
C GLY A 132 -9.21 4.56 6.19
N CYS A 133 -10.08 3.64 5.78
CA CYS A 133 -11.50 3.59 6.13
C CYS A 133 -11.82 2.69 7.33
N GLN A 134 -10.82 2.09 7.98
CA GLN A 134 -11.00 1.19 9.12
C GLN A 134 -11.85 1.78 10.25
N ASN A 135 -11.76 3.09 10.51
CA ASN A 135 -12.53 3.74 11.57
C ASN A 135 -13.92 4.21 11.11
N ALA A 136 -14.14 4.33 9.80
CA ALA A 136 -15.45 4.65 9.22
C ALA A 136 -16.34 3.39 9.07
N ALA A 137 -15.73 2.20 9.07
CA ALA A 137 -16.41 0.92 8.86
C ALA A 137 -17.25 0.42 10.07
N GLY A 138 -17.32 1.18 11.17
CA GLY A 138 -18.12 0.81 12.35
C GLY A 138 -17.63 -0.44 13.09
N LEU A 139 -16.34 -0.78 12.93
CA LEU A 139 -15.75 -1.97 13.52
C LEU A 139 -15.49 -1.80 15.03
N ALA A 140 -15.74 -2.86 15.80
CA ALA A 140 -15.22 -2.98 17.15
C ALA A 140 -13.74 -3.36 17.08
N CYS A 141 -12.87 -2.45 17.52
CA CYS A 141 -11.43 -2.61 17.41
C CYS A 141 -10.73 -2.66 18.77
N THR A 142 -9.66 -3.44 18.84
CA THR A 142 -8.71 -3.44 19.93
C THR A 142 -7.62 -2.39 19.64
N PRO A 143 -7.51 -1.33 20.46
CA PRO A 143 -6.52 -0.28 20.26
C PRO A 143 -5.11 -0.85 20.13
N GLN A 144 -4.39 -0.41 19.11
CA GLN A 144 -3.03 -0.86 18.84
C GLN A 144 -2.04 0.08 19.53
N PRO A 145 -1.12 -0.40 20.40
CA PRO A 145 -0.17 0.46 21.11
C PRO A 145 0.72 1.32 20.20
N LYS A 146 0.91 0.90 18.94
CA LYS A 146 1.74 1.57 17.93
C LYS A 146 0.93 2.46 16.97
N ALA A 147 -0.36 2.67 17.20
CA ALA A 147 -1.16 3.61 16.41
C ALA A 147 -0.85 5.07 16.82
N LYS A 148 -0.65 5.94 15.84
CA LYS A 148 -0.35 7.37 16.01
C LYS A 148 -1.62 8.19 16.26
N SER A 149 -2.73 7.86 15.59
CA SER A 149 -3.97 8.66 15.62
C SER A 149 -4.80 8.49 16.89
N GLY A 150 -4.47 7.54 17.77
CA GLY A 150 -5.27 7.21 18.96
C GLY A 150 -6.67 6.65 18.65
N THR A 151 -6.98 6.42 17.37
CA THR A 151 -8.28 5.88 16.94
C THR A 151 -8.39 4.38 17.23
N PRO A 152 -9.61 3.85 17.49
CA PRO A 152 -9.78 2.46 17.94
C PRO A 152 -9.18 1.42 16.99
N CYS A 153 -9.34 1.61 15.68
CA CYS A 153 -8.82 0.69 14.67
C CYS A 153 -7.41 1.08 14.19
N GLY A 154 -6.79 2.09 14.80
CA GLY A 154 -5.48 2.61 14.48
C GLY A 154 -5.40 3.34 13.13
N ASP A 155 -4.19 3.51 12.62
CA ASP A 155 -3.93 4.34 11.43
C ASP A 155 -4.19 3.61 10.10
N ARG A 156 -4.26 4.40 9.02
CA ARG A 156 -4.12 3.94 7.64
C ARG A 156 -2.74 3.28 7.46
N MET A 157 -2.69 2.23 6.65
CA MET A 157 -1.46 1.59 6.19
C MET A 157 -1.22 1.86 4.70
N PRO A 158 0.03 1.90 4.23
CA PRO A 158 1.25 1.98 5.05
C PRO A 158 1.35 3.31 5.83
N GLN A 159 1.90 3.25 7.05
CA GLN A 159 2.05 4.40 7.96
C GLN A 159 3.27 5.29 7.66
N SER A 160 4.32 4.70 7.06
CA SER A 160 5.62 5.34 6.80
C SER A 160 5.69 6.02 5.44
N SER A 161 4.67 5.86 4.61
CA SER A 161 4.48 6.56 3.34
C SER A 161 3.06 7.11 3.27
N GLY A 162 2.79 7.97 2.28
CA GLY A 162 1.42 8.40 2.00
C GLY A 162 0.55 7.25 1.47
N ALA A 163 -0.60 7.57 0.86
CA ALA A 163 -1.48 6.52 0.36
C ALA A 163 -0.83 5.77 -0.80
N LEU A 164 -1.16 4.48 -0.91
CA LEU A 164 -0.89 3.75 -2.14
C LEU A 164 -1.70 4.39 -3.27
N CYS A 165 -1.09 4.49 -4.44
CA CYS A 165 -1.76 4.98 -5.63
C CYS A 165 -2.93 4.08 -6.02
N ALA A 166 -3.89 4.62 -6.79
CA ALA A 166 -5.12 3.92 -7.14
C ALA A 166 -4.85 2.54 -7.74
N ASP A 167 -3.90 2.45 -8.69
CA ASP A 167 -3.53 1.20 -9.35
C ASP A 167 -3.02 0.12 -8.38
N ASP A 168 -2.17 0.49 -7.42
CA ASP A 168 -1.65 -0.43 -6.39
C ASP A 168 -2.79 -0.90 -5.47
N ARG A 169 -3.75 -0.02 -5.14
CA ARG A 169 -4.93 -0.39 -4.34
C ARG A 169 -5.87 -1.29 -5.13
N ASP A 170 -6.09 -1.00 -6.41
CA ASP A 170 -6.93 -1.79 -7.30
C ASP A 170 -6.34 -3.17 -7.58
N LEU A 171 -5.01 -3.29 -7.61
CA LEU A 171 -4.33 -4.58 -7.66
C LEU A 171 -4.70 -5.45 -6.44
N ILE A 172 -4.66 -4.87 -5.23
CA ILE A 172 -5.07 -5.57 -4.00
C ILE A 172 -6.57 -5.91 -4.04
N ARG A 173 -7.42 -4.96 -4.44
CA ARG A 173 -8.87 -5.21 -4.56
C ARG A 173 -9.18 -6.33 -5.54
N ARG A 174 -8.55 -6.36 -6.71
CA ARG A 174 -8.69 -7.43 -7.72
C ARG A 174 -8.26 -8.77 -7.16
N TRP A 175 -7.09 -8.84 -6.55
CA TRP A 175 -6.62 -10.07 -5.90
C TRP A 175 -7.63 -10.61 -4.89
N ILE A 176 -8.14 -9.76 -3.99
CA ILE A 176 -9.16 -10.16 -3.01
C ILE A 176 -10.46 -10.59 -3.69
N ALA A 177 -10.93 -9.81 -4.67
CA ALA A 177 -12.17 -10.07 -5.41
C ALA A 177 -12.12 -11.41 -6.17
N GLN A 178 -10.95 -11.78 -6.71
CA GLN A 178 -10.69 -13.05 -7.38
C GLN A 178 -10.51 -14.23 -6.40
N GLY A 179 -10.79 -14.02 -5.11
CA GLY A 179 -10.73 -15.05 -4.08
C GLY A 179 -9.38 -15.16 -3.38
N ALA A 180 -8.48 -14.20 -3.61
CA ALA A 180 -7.12 -14.17 -3.09
C ALA A 180 -6.33 -15.46 -3.42
N PRO A 181 -6.12 -15.77 -4.71
CA PRO A 181 -5.32 -16.92 -5.11
C PRO A 181 -3.88 -16.83 -4.57
N SER A 182 -3.20 -17.98 -4.50
CA SER A 182 -1.87 -18.14 -3.89
C SER A 182 -0.86 -18.79 -4.84
N ASP A 183 -0.93 -18.45 -6.13
CA ASP A 183 0.01 -18.87 -7.17
C ASP A 183 1.44 -18.43 -6.89
#